data_AF-A0A934QPT0-F1
#
_entry.id   AF-A0A934QPT0-F1
#
_cell.length_a   1.000
_cell.length_b   1.000
_cell.length_c   1.000
_cell.angle_alpha   90.00
_cell.angle_beta   90.00
_cell.angle_gamma   90.00
#
_symmetry.space_group_name_H-M   'P 1'
#
loop_
_entity.id
_entity.type
_entity.pdbx_description
1 polymer ?
#
loop_
_entity_poly.entity_id
_entity_poly.type
_entity_poly.pdbx_seq_one_letter_code
_entity_poly.pdbx_strand_id
1 'polypeptide(L)'
;MQFLVRIDTARAYELPPDERAELIARERTRGRELMDHGVLRDIWRVPGRRANVGIWDVPDADALEQALESLPARPYAEIDVTPLATHPLTAEANPG
;
A
#
# COMPACT_ATOMS: atom_id res chain seq x y z
N MET A 1 11.60 -8.30 -2.11
CA MET A 1 10.51 -9.24 -2.44
C MET A 1 9.31 -8.39 -2.78
N GLN A 2 8.58 -8.75 -3.84
CA GLN A 2 7.44 -7.94 -4.28
C GLN A 2 6.11 -8.56 -3.83
N PHE A 3 5.21 -7.69 -3.41
CA PHE A 3 3.86 -8.04 -3.00
C PHE A 3 2.86 -7.16 -3.75
N LEU A 4 1.81 -7.78 -4.28
CA LEU A 4 0.61 -7.07 -4.69
C LEU A 4 -0.25 -6.88 -3.44
N VAL A 5 -0.49 -5.63 -3.07
CA VAL A 5 -1.31 -5.30 -1.91
C VAL A 5 -2.52 -4.52 -2.37
N ARG A 6 -3.71 -5.00 -1.99
CA ARG A 6 -4.96 -4.25 -2.11
C ARG A 6 -5.37 -3.74 -0.74
N ILE A 7 -5.66 -2.45 -0.64
CA ILE A 7 -6.09 -1.80 0.61
C ILE A 7 -7.46 -1.16 0.35
N ASP A 8 -8.48 -1.62 1.08
CA ASP A 8 -9.82 -1.02 1.08
C ASP A 8 -10.01 -0.18 2.35
N THR A 9 -10.28 1.12 2.17
CA THR A 9 -10.41 2.09 3.26
C THR A 9 -11.86 2.59 3.40
N ALA A 10 -12.85 1.86 2.88
CA ALA A 10 -14.25 2.27 2.95
C ALA A 10 -14.71 2.63 4.38
N ARG A 11 -14.24 1.89 5.39
CA ARG A 11 -14.60 2.14 6.81
C ARG A 11 -14.08 3.49 7.33
N ALA A 12 -13.00 4.04 6.77
CA ALA A 12 -12.51 5.37 7.13
C ALA A 12 -13.51 6.49 6.73
N TYR A 13 -14.44 6.20 5.83
CA TYR A 13 -15.48 7.14 5.42
C TYR A 13 -16.68 7.20 6.37
N GLU A 14 -16.74 6.32 7.37
CA GLU A 14 -17.73 6.35 8.46
C GLU A 14 -17.35 7.34 9.56
N LEU A 15 -16.08 7.78 9.60
CA LEU A 15 -15.60 8.78 10.55
C LEU A 15 -16.23 10.17 10.32
N PRO A 16 -16.32 11.00 11.37
CA PRO A 16 -16.67 12.41 11.23
C PRO A 16 -15.81 13.11 10.16
N PRO A 17 -16.37 14.09 9.42
CA PRO A 17 -15.66 14.70 8.29
C PRO A 17 -14.26 15.26 8.62
N ASP A 18 -14.12 15.90 9.77
CA ASP A 18 -12.86 16.53 10.19
C ASP A 18 -11.80 15.47 10.56
N GLU A 19 -12.19 14.45 11.34
CA GLU A 19 -11.32 13.31 11.68
C GLU A 19 -10.86 12.56 10.42
N ARG A 20 -11.78 12.33 9.48
CA ARG A 20 -11.46 11.68 8.21
C ARG A 20 -10.50 12.53 7.38
N ALA A 21 -10.68 13.85 7.35
CA ALA A 21 -9.80 14.74 6.59
C ALA A 21 -8.37 14.71 7.16
N GLU A 22 -8.23 14.73 8.48
CA GLU A 22 -6.93 14.59 9.16
C GLU A 22 -6.29 13.22 8.89
N LEU A 23 -7.07 12.15 8.99
CA LEU A 23 -6.62 10.78 8.70
C LEU A 23 -6.09 10.67 7.27
N ILE A 24 -6.85 11.15 6.27
CA ILE A 24 -6.45 11.11 4.86
C ILE A 24 -5.19 11.95 4.61
N ALA A 25 -5.04 13.10 5.28
CA ALA A 25 -3.85 13.92 5.15
C ALA A 25 -2.60 13.18 5.66
N ARG A 26 -2.68 12.58 6.85
CA ARG A 26 -1.60 11.76 7.42
C ARG A 26 -1.30 10.53 6.56
N GLU A 27 -2.33 9.85 6.07
CA GLU A 27 -2.20 8.69 5.19
C GLU A 27 -1.44 9.05 3.91
N ARG A 28 -1.77 10.21 3.32
CA ARG A 28 -1.06 10.71 2.14
C ARG A 28 0.41 11.00 2.42
N THR A 29 0.72 11.60 3.57
CA THR A 29 2.10 11.85 3.98
C THR A 29 2.87 10.54 4.15
N ARG A 30 2.31 9.58 4.90
CA ARG A 30 2.97 8.29 5.12
C ARG A 30 3.16 7.50 3.83
N GLY A 31 2.15 7.46 2.97
CA GLY A 31 2.25 6.83 1.66
C GLY A 31 3.34 7.46 0.78
N ARG A 32 3.53 8.79 0.85
CA ARG A 32 4.63 9.47 0.14
C ARG A 32 5.99 9.02 0.67
N GLU A 33 6.19 9.01 1.98
CA GLU A 33 7.44 8.54 2.60
C GLU A 33 7.78 7.11 2.17
N LEU A 34 6.79 6.22 2.17
CA LEU A 34 6.97 4.84 1.72
C LEU A 34 7.38 4.74 0.24
N MET A 35 6.86 5.63 -0.62
CA MET A 35 7.31 5.71 -2.01
C MET A 35 8.74 6.25 -2.12
N ASP A 36 9.08 7.29 -1.36
CA ASP A 36 10.41 7.90 -1.37
C ASP A 36 11.49 6.91 -0.87
N HIS A 37 11.12 5.99 0.03
CA HIS A 37 11.96 4.88 0.50
C HIS A 37 11.96 3.65 -0.42
N GLY A 38 11.20 3.65 -1.51
CA GLY A 38 11.08 2.51 -2.43
C GLY A 38 10.29 1.32 -1.88
N VAL A 39 9.69 1.45 -0.68
CA VAL A 39 8.87 0.41 -0.04
C VAL A 39 7.54 0.26 -0.78
N LEU A 40 6.86 1.38 -1.06
CA LEU A 40 5.70 1.42 -1.94
C LEU A 40 6.18 1.84 -3.33
N ARG A 41 6.36 0.88 -4.22
CA ARG A 41 6.94 1.16 -5.54
C ARG A 41 5.95 1.88 -6.46
N ASP A 42 4.74 1.36 -6.54
CA ASP A 42 3.68 1.86 -7.41
C ASP A 42 2.33 1.74 -6.71
N ILE A 43 1.40 2.66 -6.96
CA ILE A 43 0.05 2.66 -6.38
C ILE A 43 -0.98 3.22 -7.36
N TRP A 44 -2.12 2.55 -7.46
CA TRP A 44 -3.26 2.95 -8.28
C TRP A 44 -4.54 2.96 -7.46
N ARG A 45 -5.46 3.86 -7.81
CA ARG A 45 -6.83 3.81 -7.28
C ARG A 45 -7.65 2.77 -8.03
N VAL A 46 -8.53 2.08 -7.31
CA VAL A 46 -9.55 1.21 -7.91
C VAL A 46 -10.80 2.06 -8.19
N PRO A 47 -11.16 2.32 -9.47
CA PRO A 47 -12.33 3.14 -9.79
C PRO A 47 -13.62 2.55 -9.20
N GLY A 48 -14.49 3.42 -8.66
CA GLY A 48 -15.74 3.02 -8.03
C GLY A 48 -15.61 2.45 -6.61
N ARG A 49 -14.39 2.32 -6.06
CA ARG A 49 -14.14 1.86 -4.69
C ARG A 49 -13.32 2.87 -3.90
N ARG A 50 -13.39 2.80 -2.56
CA ARG A 50 -12.45 3.50 -1.66
C ARG A 50 -11.21 2.63 -1.41
N ALA A 51 -10.71 2.05 -2.49
CA ALA A 51 -9.62 1.10 -2.45
C ALA A 51 -8.48 1.51 -3.38
N ASN A 52 -7.29 1.02 -3.06
CA ASN A 52 -6.11 1.10 -3.89
C ASN A 52 -5.46 -0.27 -4.05
N VAL A 53 -4.64 -0.39 -5.08
CA VAL A 53 -3.77 -1.53 -5.33
C VAL A 53 -2.37 -0.98 -5.54
N GLY A 54 -1.36 -1.62 -4.95
CA GLY A 54 0.03 -1.22 -5.10
C GLY A 54 1.00 -2.39 -5.15
N ILE A 55 2.18 -2.13 -5.71
CA ILE A 55 3.33 -3.01 -5.61
C ILE A 55 4.20 -2.53 -4.46
N TRP A 56 4.43 -3.42 -3.50
CA TRP A 56 5.31 -3.17 -2.35
C TRP A 56 6.57 -4.00 -2.51
N ASP A 57 7.75 -3.38 -2.34
CA ASP A 57 9.04 -4.06 -2.42
C ASP A 57 9.78 -3.95 -1.08
N VAL A 58 9.85 -5.06 -0.37
CA VAL A 58 10.45 -5.14 0.97
C VAL A 58 11.25 -6.44 1.12
N PRO A 59 12.19 -6.55 2.08
CA PRO A 59 13.02 -7.74 2.23
C PRO A 59 12.24 -9.04 2.45
N ASP A 60 11.16 -8.99 3.24
CA ASP A 60 10.36 -10.14 3.67
C ASP A 60 8.93 -9.72 4.10
N ALA A 61 8.13 -10.71 4.54
CA ALA A 61 6.75 -10.48 4.97
C ALA A 61 6.64 -9.70 6.30
N ASP A 62 7.64 -9.80 7.19
CA ASP A 62 7.63 -9.08 8.47
C ASP A 62 7.85 -7.59 8.25
N ALA A 63 8.76 -7.24 7.33
CA ALA A 63 8.96 -5.87 6.88
C ALA A 63 7.72 -5.31 6.18
N LEU A 64 6.98 -6.14 5.45
CA LEU A 64 5.69 -5.73 4.87
C LEU A 64 4.68 -5.39 5.97
N GLU A 65 4.47 -6.28 6.94
CA GLU A 65 3.49 -6.05 8.00
C GLU A 65 3.85 -4.79 8.81
N GLN A 66 5.13 -4.56 9.13
CA GLN A 66 5.57 -3.33 9.79
C GLN A 66 5.24 -2.08 8.96
N ALA A 67 5.41 -2.14 7.64
CA ALA A 67 5.10 -1.04 6.76
C ALA A 67 3.58 -0.79 6.67
N LEU A 68 2.76 -1.85 6.61
CA LEU A 68 1.30 -1.76 6.63
C LEU A 68 0.78 -1.24 7.97
N GLU A 69 1.35 -1.69 9.09
CA GLU A 69 0.98 -1.23 10.43
C GLU A 69 1.32 0.25 10.66
N SER A 70 2.32 0.76 9.95
CA SER A 70 2.68 2.19 9.99
C SER A 70 1.65 3.11 9.30
N LEU A 71 0.69 2.56 8.56
CA LEU A 71 -0.32 3.36 7.86
C LEU A 71 -1.35 3.92 8.86
N PRO A 72 -1.57 5.24 8.90
CA PRO A 72 -2.64 5.83 9.70
C PRO A 72 -4.02 5.19 9.51
N ALA A 73 -4.36 4.79 8.28
CA ALA A 73 -5.65 4.17 7.96
C ALA A 73 -5.74 2.68 8.33
N ARG A 74 -4.66 2.06 8.84
CA ARG A 74 -4.60 0.62 9.21
C ARG A 74 -5.81 0.13 10.03
N PRO A 75 -6.31 0.85 11.06
CA PRO A 75 -7.47 0.39 11.85
C PRO A 75 -8.79 0.32 11.05
N TYR A 76 -8.85 1.03 9.92
CA TYR A 76 -10.02 1.16 9.05
C TYR A 76 -9.83 0.44 7.71
N ALA A 77 -8.71 -0.26 7.55
CA ALA A 77 -8.34 -0.91 6.31
C ALA A 77 -8.68 -2.41 6.32
N GLU A 78 -9.24 -2.90 5.22
CA GLU A 78 -9.20 -4.31 4.85
C GLU A 78 -8.08 -4.51 3.84
N ILE A 79 -7.17 -5.44 4.10
CA ILE A 79 -5.93 -5.59 3.35
C ILE A 79 -5.82 -7.02 2.82
N ASP A 80 -5.65 -7.15 1.51
CA ASP A 80 -5.31 -8.41 0.84
C ASP A 80 -3.85 -8.33 0.35
N VAL A 81 -3.03 -9.32 0.73
CA VAL A 81 -1.62 -9.41 0.33
C VAL A 81 -1.41 -10.65 -0.54
N THR A 82 -0.80 -10.48 -1.70
CA THR A 82 -0.39 -11.56 -2.60
C THR A 82 1.11 -11.48 -2.88
N PRO A 83 1.92 -12.45 -2.43
CA PRO A 83 3.35 -12.53 -2.80
C PRO A 83 3.52 -12.72 -4.30
N LEU A 84 4.50 -12.05 -4.89
CA LEU A 84 4.79 -12.13 -6.32
C LEU A 84 6.14 -12.82 -6.55
N ALA A 85 6.14 -13.80 -7.46
CA ALA A 85 7.37 -14.39 -7.98
C ALA A 85 7.88 -13.56 -9.17
N THR A 86 9.20 -13.44 -9.31
CA THR A 86 9.81 -12.83 -10.49
C THR A 86 9.53 -13.66 -11.72
N HIS A 87 8.86 -13.07 -12.71
CA HIS A 87 8.65 -13.70 -14.01
C HIS A 87 9.95 -13.68 -14.84
N PRO A 88 10.32 -14.76 -15.57
CA PRO A 88 11.55 -14.82 -16.37
C PRO A 88 11.72 -13.64 -17.33
N LEU A 89 10.66 -13.24 -18.04
CA LEU A 89 10.67 -12.08 -18.94
C LEU A 89 11.06 -10.76 -18.24
N THR A 90 10.72 -10.59 -16.96
CA THR A 90 11.13 -9.41 -16.19
C THR A 90 12.61 -9.45 -15.84
N ALA A 91 13.14 -10.64 -15.51
CA ALA A 91 14.56 -10.83 -15.22
C ALA A 91 15.43 -10.64 -16.47
N GLU A 92 14.94 -11.05 -17.65
CA GLU A 92 15.63 -10.87 -18.93
C GLU A 92 15.66 -9.39 -19.38
N ALA A 93 14.60 -8.63 -19.09
CA ALA A 93 14.52 -7.21 -19.44
C ALA A 93 15.38 -6.29 -18.56
N ASN A 94 15.71 -6.72 -17.34
CA ASN A 94 16.61 -6.03 -16.41
C ASN A 94 17.72 -7.01 -15.97
N PRO A 95 18.70 -7.29 -16.85
CA PRO A 95 19.90 -8.00 -16.43
C PRO A 95 20.67 -7.04 -15.52
N GLY A 96 20.73 -7.34 -14.23
CA GLY A 96 21.54 -6.57 -13.27
C GLY A 96 22.99 -6.47 -13.70
#